data_AF-A0A967LCP3-F1
#
_entry.id   AF-A0A967LCP3-F1
#
_cell.length_a   1.000
_cell.length_b   1.000
_cell.length_c   1.000
_cell.angle_alpha   90.00
_cell.angle_beta   90.00
_cell.angle_gamma   90.00
#
_symmetry.space_group_name_H-M   'P 1'
#
loop_
_entity.id
_entity.type
_entity.pdbx_description
1 polymer ?
#
loop_
_entity_poly.entity_id
_entity_poly.type
_entity_poly.pdbx_seq_one_letter_code
_entity_poly.pdbx_strand_id
1 'polypeptide(L)'
;TSTPLGDIAETRAIKVAFGDHARNGLAVSSTKSMTGHLLGAAGAIELMACIMAIREGVIPPTINLENPDPECDLDYVPNEAREAKVKIAASNGFGFGGHNATLLVREFAG
;
A
#
# COMPACT_ATOMS: atom_id res chain seq x y z
N THR A 1 -1.13 -3.00 8.45
CA THR A 1 -1.64 -2.47 9.74
C THR A 1 -0.62 -2.51 10.87
N SER A 2 0.62 -2.97 10.65
CA SER A 2 1.61 -3.19 11.71
C SER A 2 1.18 -4.28 12.69
N THR A 3 0.41 -5.24 12.20
CA THR A 3 0.06 -6.46 12.94
C THR A 3 0.68 -7.63 12.16
N PRO A 4 1.37 -8.58 12.82
CA PRO A 4 2.06 -9.65 12.11
C PRO A 4 1.14 -10.40 11.14
N LEU A 5 -0.06 -10.78 11.60
CA LEU A 5 -1.03 -11.49 10.77
C LEU A 5 -1.55 -10.64 9.61
N GLY A 6 -1.83 -9.35 9.83
CA GLY A 6 -2.38 -8.47 8.80
C GLY A 6 -1.39 -8.21 7.67
N ASP A 7 -0.14 -7.89 8.00
CA ASP A 7 0.89 -7.53 7.02
C ASP A 7 1.32 -8.75 6.17
N ILE A 8 1.40 -9.94 6.81
CA ILE A 8 1.66 -11.21 6.11
C ILE A 8 0.48 -11.58 5.21
N ALA A 9 -0.75 -11.48 5.71
CA ALA A 9 -1.95 -11.80 4.92
C ALA A 9 -2.07 -10.91 3.69
N GLU A 10 -1.86 -9.60 3.84
CA GLU A 10 -1.89 -8.64 2.75
C GLU A 10 -0.78 -8.90 1.72
N THR A 11 0.45 -9.18 2.18
CA THR A 11 1.56 -9.57 1.30
C THR A 11 1.22 -10.80 0.47
N ARG A 12 0.66 -11.84 1.09
CA ARG A 12 0.24 -13.07 0.39
C ARG A 12 -0.90 -12.78 -0.59
N ALA A 13 -1.88 -11.96 -0.21
CA ALA A 13 -2.99 -11.57 -1.07
C ALA A 13 -2.51 -10.83 -2.33
N ILE A 14 -1.54 -9.90 -2.19
CA ILE A 14 -0.92 -9.20 -3.31
C ILE A 14 -0.22 -10.18 -4.25
N LYS A 15 0.58 -11.12 -3.72
CA LYS A 15 1.24 -12.15 -4.53
C LYS A 15 0.24 -13.01 -5.30
N VAL A 16 -0.87 -13.40 -4.68
CA VAL A 16 -1.93 -14.18 -5.35
C VAL A 16 -2.59 -13.38 -6.46
N ALA A 17 -2.87 -12.10 -6.23
CA ALA A 17 -3.56 -11.25 -7.20
C ALA A 17 -2.68 -10.85 -8.40
N PHE A 18 -1.38 -10.61 -8.18
CA PHE A 18 -0.48 -10.04 -9.18
C PHE A 18 0.61 -10.99 -9.69
N GLY A 19 0.77 -12.18 -9.09
CA GLY A 19 1.78 -13.16 -9.49
C GLY A 19 3.20 -12.56 -9.54
N ASP A 20 3.93 -12.81 -10.61
CA ASP A 20 5.31 -12.32 -10.79
C ASP A 20 5.41 -10.78 -10.79
N HIS A 21 4.33 -10.08 -11.15
CA HIS A 21 4.30 -8.62 -11.12
C HIS A 21 4.41 -8.07 -9.70
N ALA A 22 3.98 -8.84 -8.68
CA ALA A 22 4.07 -8.43 -7.28
C ALA A 22 5.51 -8.14 -6.84
N ARG A 23 6.48 -8.90 -7.36
CA ARG A 23 7.90 -8.79 -6.96
C ARG A 23 8.69 -7.80 -7.81
N ASN A 24 8.33 -7.65 -9.08
CA ASN A 24 9.18 -6.97 -10.06
C ASN A 24 8.55 -5.70 -10.64
N GLY A 25 7.30 -5.38 -10.31
CA GLY A 25 6.58 -4.27 -10.94
C GLY A 25 5.67 -3.46 -10.02
N LEU A 26 5.55 -3.85 -8.74
CA LEU A 26 4.75 -3.12 -7.76
C LEU A 26 5.63 -2.49 -6.69
N ALA A 27 5.32 -1.24 -6.38
CA ALA A 27 5.71 -0.61 -5.12
C ALA A 27 4.49 -0.64 -4.19
N VAL A 28 4.70 -1.07 -2.96
CA VAL A 28 3.70 -1.13 -1.89
C VAL A 28 4.13 -0.13 -0.82
N SER A 29 3.20 0.61 -0.21
CA SER A 29 3.54 1.36 1.00
C SER A 29 2.36 1.47 1.95
N SER A 30 2.67 1.72 3.22
CA SER A 30 1.66 1.88 4.28
C SER A 30 1.79 3.26 4.90
N THR A 31 0.89 4.18 4.55
CA THR A 31 0.86 5.53 5.13
C THR A 31 0.45 5.51 6.61
N LYS A 32 -0.16 4.42 7.09
CA LYS A 32 -0.39 4.16 8.52
C LYS A 32 0.91 4.20 9.34
N SER A 33 2.07 3.97 8.72
CA SER A 33 3.38 4.16 9.38
C SER A 33 3.59 5.59 9.87
N MET A 34 2.98 6.57 9.21
CA MET A 34 3.03 8.00 9.56
C MET A 34 1.76 8.47 10.27
N THR A 35 0.59 8.03 9.81
CA THR A 35 -0.71 8.56 10.28
C THR A 35 -1.30 7.77 11.43
N GLY A 36 -0.74 6.60 11.77
CA GLY A 36 -1.39 5.61 12.60
C GLY A 36 -2.64 5.00 11.94
N HIS A 37 -3.31 4.10 12.67
CA HIS A 37 -4.50 3.43 12.18
C HIS A 37 -5.79 4.15 12.61
N LEU A 38 -6.37 4.92 11.69
CA LEU A 38 -7.55 5.76 11.92
C LEU A 38 -8.89 5.00 11.74
N LEU A 39 -8.90 3.69 11.96
CA LEU A 39 -10.07 2.82 11.80
C LEU A 39 -10.79 3.06 10.47
N GLY A 40 -12.11 3.30 10.48
CA GLY A 40 -12.90 3.53 9.28
C GLY A 40 -12.46 4.74 8.44
N ALA A 41 -11.78 5.72 9.04
CA ALA A 41 -11.27 6.88 8.30
C ALA A 41 -9.98 6.57 7.52
N ALA A 42 -9.26 5.48 7.86
CA ALA A 42 -8.01 5.13 7.20
C ALA A 42 -8.19 4.95 5.69
N GLY A 43 -9.26 4.28 5.25
CA GLY A 43 -9.51 4.03 3.83
C GLY A 43 -9.63 5.31 2.99
N ALA A 44 -10.24 6.37 3.53
CA ALA A 44 -10.35 7.65 2.84
C ALA A 44 -8.98 8.34 2.71
N ILE A 45 -8.20 8.36 3.79
CA ILE A 45 -6.86 9.00 3.80
C ILE A 45 -5.89 8.25 2.89
N GLU A 46 -5.95 6.93 2.88
CA GLU A 46 -5.11 6.08 2.04
C GLU A 46 -5.47 6.21 0.56
N LEU A 47 -6.76 6.31 0.24
CA LEU A 47 -7.21 6.59 -1.11
C LEU A 47 -6.73 7.98 -1.58
N MET A 48 -6.81 9.00 -0.71
CA MET A 48 -6.26 10.32 -1.03
C MET A 48 -4.75 10.25 -1.29
N ALA A 49 -3.99 9.49 -0.48
CA ALA A 49 -2.57 9.28 -0.72
C ALA A 49 -2.29 8.61 -2.08
N CYS A 50 -3.09 7.63 -2.50
CA CYS A 50 -3.00 7.01 -3.82
C CYS A 50 -3.25 8.03 -4.95
N ILE A 51 -4.27 8.88 -4.81
CA ILE A 51 -4.59 9.93 -5.78
C ILE A 51 -3.44 10.95 -5.87
N MET A 52 -2.89 11.36 -4.73
CA MET A 52 -1.74 12.26 -4.68
C MET A 52 -0.49 11.63 -5.29
N ALA A 53 -0.25 10.33 -5.09
CA ALA A 53 0.87 9.64 -5.71
C ALA A 53 0.78 9.61 -7.25
N ILE A 54 -0.42 9.43 -7.80
CA ILE A 54 -0.67 9.56 -9.25
C ILE A 54 -0.43 10.99 -9.72
N ARG A 55 -0.99 11.97 -9.00
CA ARG A 55 -0.95 13.38 -9.39
C ARG A 55 0.46 13.96 -9.35
N GLU A 56 1.19 13.71 -8.28
CA GLU A 56 2.50 14.32 -8.01
C GLU A 56 3.66 13.44 -8.47
N GLY A 57 3.42 12.16 -8.79
CA GLY A 57 4.47 11.22 -9.19
C GLY A 57 5.42 10.85 -8.04
N VAL A 58 4.93 10.85 -6.81
CA VAL A 58 5.70 10.53 -5.60
C VAL A 58 4.96 9.48 -4.78
N ILE A 59 5.59 8.33 -4.55
CA ILE A 59 5.08 7.27 -3.70
C ILE A 59 5.49 7.56 -2.25
N PRO A 60 4.53 7.65 -1.30
CA PRO A 60 4.86 7.90 0.10
C PRO A 60 5.60 6.70 0.70
N PRO A 61 6.55 6.94 1.63
CA PRO A 61 7.30 5.86 2.25
C PRO A 61 6.48 5.08 3.27
N THR A 62 6.95 3.88 3.57
CA THR A 62 6.67 3.21 4.83
C THR A 62 7.78 3.54 5.82
N ILE A 63 7.54 4.50 6.73
CA ILE A 63 8.55 4.91 7.72
C ILE A 63 8.71 3.87 8.84
N ASN A 64 9.85 3.93 9.53
CA ASN A 64 10.23 3.02 10.63
C ASN A 64 10.40 1.55 10.20
N LEU A 65 10.70 1.29 8.92
CA LEU A 65 10.90 -0.06 8.39
C LEU A 65 12.40 -0.38 8.34
N GLU A 66 12.93 -0.88 9.46
CA GLU A 66 14.36 -1.23 9.60
C GLU A 66 14.61 -2.74 9.55
N ASN A 67 13.69 -3.52 10.14
CA ASN A 67 13.80 -4.98 10.26
C ASN A 67 12.53 -5.63 9.67
N PRO A 68 12.41 -5.71 8.32
CA PRO A 68 11.23 -6.29 7.69
C PRO A 68 11.10 -7.78 8.02
N ASP A 69 9.86 -8.24 8.17
CA ASP A 69 9.55 -9.66 8.37
C ASP A 69 9.93 -10.45 7.10
N PRO A 70 10.62 -11.61 7.19
CA PRO A 70 10.96 -12.43 6.02
C PRO A 70 9.75 -12.88 5.18
N GLU A 71 8.55 -12.96 5.75
CA GLU A 71 7.32 -13.28 5.03
C GLU A 71 6.76 -12.06 4.25
N CYS A 72 7.18 -10.87 4.64
CA CYS A 72 6.92 -9.59 3.99
C CYS A 72 8.12 -9.23 3.10
N ASP A 73 8.16 -9.79 1.88
CA ASP A 73 9.29 -9.74 0.94
C ASP A 73 9.01 -8.88 -0.31
N LEU A 74 8.00 -8.01 -0.28
CA LEU A 74 7.71 -7.07 -1.37
C LEU A 74 8.52 -5.78 -1.21
N ASP A 75 8.48 -4.94 -2.23
CA ASP A 75 9.04 -3.59 -2.16
C ASP A 75 8.07 -2.65 -1.40
N TYR A 76 8.32 -2.45 -0.11
CA TYR A 76 7.47 -1.63 0.77
C TYR A 76 7.84 -0.13 0.80
N VAL A 77 8.71 0.34 -0.10
CA VAL A 77 9.20 1.73 -0.15
C VAL A 77 9.69 2.19 1.24
N PRO A 78 10.74 1.56 1.81
CA PRO A 78 11.15 1.80 3.19
C PRO A 78 11.75 3.20 3.38
N ASN A 79 11.27 3.91 4.40
CA ASN A 79 11.81 5.14 5.01
C ASN A 79 11.86 6.41 4.14
N GLU A 80 12.20 6.30 2.86
CA GLU A 80 12.34 7.44 1.94
C GLU A 80 11.28 7.39 0.83
N ALA A 81 10.69 8.56 0.55
CA ALA A 81 9.73 8.69 -0.54
C ALA A 81 10.41 8.38 -1.88
N ARG A 82 9.65 7.85 -2.83
CA ARG A 82 10.18 7.50 -4.15
C ARG A 82 9.47 8.26 -5.26
N GLU A 83 10.23 9.01 -6.04
CA GLU A 83 9.73 9.56 -7.31
C GLU A 83 9.50 8.42 -8.31
N ALA A 84 8.27 8.32 -8.81
CA ALA A 84 7.89 7.34 -9.81
C ALA A 84 6.63 7.79 -10.56
N LYS A 85 6.59 7.56 -11.87
CA LYS A 85 5.38 7.82 -12.65
C LYS A 85 4.31 6.78 -12.33
N VAL A 86 3.35 7.14 -11.48
CA VAL A 86 2.23 6.27 -11.11
C VAL A 86 1.01 6.60 -11.97
N LYS A 87 0.51 5.63 -12.74
CA LYS A 87 -0.72 5.78 -13.54
C LYS A 87 -1.94 5.11 -12.92
N ILE A 88 -1.70 4.08 -12.11
CA ILE A 88 -2.72 3.25 -11.47
C ILE A 88 -2.24 2.98 -10.05
N ALA A 89 -3.13 3.14 -9.08
CA ALA A 89 -2.86 2.84 -7.68
C ALA A 89 -4.05 2.09 -7.07
N ALA A 90 -3.77 1.27 -6.06
CA ALA A 90 -4.78 0.53 -5.31
C ALA A 90 -4.68 0.89 -3.83
N SER A 91 -5.83 1.09 -3.18
CA SER A 91 -5.96 1.28 -1.73
C SER A 91 -6.70 0.08 -1.13
N ASN A 92 -6.05 -0.64 -0.23
CA ASN A 92 -6.60 -1.81 0.45
C ASN A 92 -7.07 -1.48 1.86
N GLY A 93 -8.20 -2.07 2.25
CA GLY A 93 -8.72 -2.04 3.61
C GLY A 93 -9.25 -3.41 4.03
N PHE A 94 -8.51 -4.09 4.92
CA PHE A 94 -8.88 -5.38 5.49
C PHE A 94 -9.13 -5.21 7.00
N GLY A 95 -10.41 -5.12 7.35
CA GLY A 95 -10.86 -4.79 8.69
C GLY A 95 -11.36 -6.00 9.49
N PHE A 96 -11.63 -5.75 10.78
CA PHE A 96 -12.27 -6.73 11.66
C PHE A 96 -13.60 -7.23 11.08
N GLY A 97 -14.01 -8.45 11.46
CA GLY A 97 -15.24 -9.07 10.95
C GLY A 97 -15.10 -9.67 9.55
N GLY A 98 -13.89 -9.72 8.98
CA GLY A 98 -13.64 -10.25 7.64
C GLY A 98 -14.06 -9.30 6.52
N HIS A 99 -14.16 -7.99 6.82
CA HIS A 99 -14.48 -6.98 5.83
C HIS A 99 -13.25 -6.64 4.99
N ASN A 100 -13.26 -7.05 3.72
CA ASN A 100 -12.17 -6.78 2.79
C ASN A 100 -12.68 -5.90 1.64
N ALA A 101 -12.01 -4.77 1.41
CA ALA A 101 -12.32 -3.86 0.32
C ALA A 101 -11.03 -3.35 -0.33
N THR A 102 -11.06 -3.21 -1.66
CA THR A 102 -9.97 -2.61 -2.44
C THR A 102 -10.58 -1.62 -3.43
N LEU A 103 -9.99 -0.43 -3.52
CA LEU A 103 -10.33 0.57 -4.53
C LEU A 103 -9.15 0.76 -5.47
N LEU A 104 -9.40 0.67 -6.78
CA LEU A 104 -8.43 1.02 -7.80
C LEU A 104 -8.75 2.38 -8.39
N VAL A 105 -7.73 3.23 -8.50
CA VAL A 105 -7.82 4.53 -9.16
C VAL A 105 -6.78 4.60 -10.27
N ARG A 106 -7.14 5.29 -11.36
CA ARG A 106 -6.23 5.53 -12.49
C ARG A 106 -6.19 7.00 -12.85
N GLU A 107 -5.07 7.43 -13.40
CA GLU A 107 -4.92 8.71 -14.07
C GLU A 107 -6.05 8.88 -15.10
N PHE A 108 -6.69 10.04 -15.09
CA PHE A 108 -7.75 10.35 -16.04
C PHE A 108 -7.14 10.53 -17.44
N ALA A 109 -7.54 9.65 -18.36
CA ALA A 109 -7.30 9.81 -19.79
C ALA A 109 -8.67 10.13 -20.39
N GLY A 110 -8.87 11.41 -20.75
CA GLY A 110 -10.12 11.92 -21.29
C GLY A 110 -10.59 11.24 -22.56
#